data_AF-A0A940F7X5-F1
#
_entry.id   AF-A0A940F7X5-F1
#
_cell.length_a   1.000
_cell.length_b   1.000
_cell.length_c   1.000
_cell.angle_alpha   90.00
_cell.angle_beta   90.00
_cell.angle_gamma   90.00
#
_symmetry.space_group_name_H-M   'P 1'
#
loop_
_entity.id
_entity.type
_entity.pdbx_description
1 polymer ?
#
loop_
_entity_poly.entity_id
_entity_poly.type
_entity_poly.pdbx_seq_one_letter_code
_entity_poly.pdbx_strand_id
1 'polypeptide(L)'
;MSYYPKFFETTMPKPAVPMSGLIAHTMSDRVQVIFYEIPEGSAAGEHVNCDEWGVVIKGEVSVTMEGETRTYGAGESFFIPDGVPHSLVNHPGVVGITVFDDPERFPVNRD
;
A
#
# COMPACT_ATOMS: atom_id res chain seq x y z
N MET A 1 2.47 18.20 -2.99
CA MET A 1 3.19 18.54 -1.75
C MET A 1 3.03 17.31 -0.89
N SER A 2 4.12 16.58 -0.60
CA SER A 2 4.07 15.24 0.03
C SER A 2 3.42 15.31 1.41
N TYR A 3 2.56 14.33 1.74
CA TYR A 3 1.99 14.19 3.07
C TYR A 3 3.05 13.83 4.14
N TYR A 4 4.15 13.19 3.72
CA TYR A 4 5.21 12.74 4.62
C TYR A 4 6.31 13.80 4.83
N PRO A 5 6.96 13.83 6.00
CA PRO A 5 8.10 14.69 6.25
C PRO A 5 9.25 14.44 5.26
N LYS A 6 10.05 15.49 4.99
CA LYS A 6 11.13 15.46 3.98
C LYS A 6 12.15 14.33 4.14
N PHE A 7 12.39 13.81 5.34
CA PHE A 7 13.37 12.74 5.54
C PHE A 7 13.00 11.43 4.83
N PHE A 8 11.70 11.21 4.56
CA PHE A 8 11.24 10.08 3.75
C PHE A 8 11.87 10.13 2.36
N GLU A 9 11.84 11.29 1.71
CA GLU A 9 12.41 11.50 0.37
C GLU A 9 13.94 11.35 0.33
N THR A 10 14.63 11.67 1.42
CA THR A 10 16.10 11.75 1.44
C THR A 10 16.79 10.52 2.03
N THR A 11 16.08 9.70 2.82
CA THR A 11 16.70 8.69 3.69
C THR A 11 16.06 7.31 3.54
N MET A 12 14.76 7.26 3.27
CA MET A 12 14.03 5.99 3.21
C MET A 12 14.09 5.42 1.79
N PRO A 13 14.38 4.12 1.64
CA PRO A 13 14.45 3.53 0.32
C PRO A 13 13.06 3.49 -0.33
N LYS A 14 13.05 3.50 -1.66
CA LYS A 14 11.81 3.44 -2.45
C LYS A 14 11.56 2.01 -2.91
N PRO A 15 10.32 1.50 -2.81
CA PRO A 15 9.98 0.22 -3.40
C PRO A 15 9.84 0.35 -4.93
N ALA A 16 10.22 -0.68 -5.66
CA ALA A 16 10.04 -0.81 -7.11
C ALA A 16 8.67 -1.45 -7.43
N VAL A 17 7.60 -0.74 -7.12
CA VAL A 17 6.21 -1.17 -7.41
C VAL A 17 5.84 -0.73 -8.84
N PRO A 18 5.21 -1.59 -9.66
CA PRO A 18 4.78 -1.24 -11.02
C PRO A 18 3.47 -0.42 -11.01
N MET A 19 3.48 0.76 -10.38
CA MET A 19 2.32 1.65 -10.28
C MET A 19 2.70 3.09 -10.67
N SER A 20 2.03 3.63 -11.68
CA SER A 20 2.25 5.01 -12.11
C SER A 20 1.75 6.01 -11.05
N GLY A 21 2.53 7.05 -10.79
CA GLY A 21 2.16 8.11 -9.84
C GLY A 21 2.31 7.75 -8.36
N LEU A 22 2.77 6.54 -8.04
CA LEU A 22 3.03 6.12 -6.66
C LEU A 22 4.22 6.92 -6.08
N ILE A 23 3.98 7.61 -4.97
CA ILE A 23 5.02 8.17 -4.12
C ILE A 23 5.07 7.33 -2.86
N ALA A 24 6.11 6.52 -2.69
CA ALA A 24 6.18 5.59 -1.57
C ALA A 24 7.59 5.33 -1.02
N HIS A 25 7.65 4.83 0.22
CA HIS A 25 8.86 4.50 0.97
C HIS A 25 8.71 3.17 1.70
N THR A 26 9.81 2.44 1.91
CA THR A 26 9.75 1.12 2.56
C THR A 26 10.84 0.87 3.60
N MET A 27 10.60 -0.05 4.53
CA MET A 27 11.55 -0.56 5.53
C MET A 27 11.23 -2.03 5.82
N SER A 28 12.24 -2.88 6.03
CA SER A 28 12.08 -4.32 6.24
C SER A 28 13.25 -4.98 7.00
N ASP A 29 12.92 -5.95 7.86
CA ASP A 29 13.81 -7.01 8.36
C ASP A 29 13.12 -8.40 8.41
N ARG A 30 11.79 -8.44 8.56
CA ARG A 30 10.93 -9.64 8.40
C ARG A 30 9.60 -9.40 7.67
N VAL A 31 9.17 -8.15 7.57
CA VAL A 31 7.96 -7.71 6.86
C VAL A 31 8.34 -6.55 5.96
N GLN A 32 7.61 -6.32 4.88
CA GLN A 32 7.79 -5.13 4.08
C GLN A 32 6.72 -4.10 4.42
N VAL A 33 7.13 -2.95 4.98
CA VAL A 33 6.23 -1.82 5.23
C VAL A 33 6.33 -0.85 4.06
N ILE A 34 5.21 -0.37 3.54
CA ILE A 34 5.15 0.66 2.51
C ILE A 34 4.35 1.85 3.04
N PHE A 35 4.93 3.03 2.98
CA PHE A 35 4.27 4.32 3.19
C PHE A 35 3.97 4.90 1.82
N TYR A 36 2.73 5.24 1.48
CA TYR A 36 2.38 5.65 0.13
C TYR A 36 1.42 6.83 0.05
N GLU A 37 1.53 7.59 -1.05
CA GLU A 37 0.58 8.58 -1.55
C GLU A 37 0.30 8.27 -3.02
N ILE A 38 -0.98 8.21 -3.41
CA ILE A 38 -1.41 7.97 -4.79
C ILE A 38 -2.36 9.10 -5.22
N PRO A 39 -1.83 10.21 -5.77
CA PRO A 39 -2.63 11.40 -6.08
C PRO A 39 -3.76 11.14 -7.09
N GLU A 40 -3.47 10.36 -8.14
CA GLU A 40 -4.40 10.07 -9.23
C GLU A 40 -5.31 8.86 -8.96
N GLY A 41 -5.10 8.17 -7.84
CA GLY A 41 -5.70 6.87 -7.56
C GLY A 41 -5.09 5.73 -8.38
N SER A 42 -5.49 4.50 -8.06
CA SER A 42 -5.09 3.31 -8.82
C SER A 42 -6.06 2.14 -8.58
N ALA A 43 -6.05 1.17 -9.48
CA ALA A 43 -6.74 -0.09 -9.30
C ALA A 43 -5.76 -1.25 -9.52
N ALA A 44 -5.75 -2.18 -8.57
CA ALA A 44 -5.10 -3.47 -8.71
C ALA A 44 -6.18 -4.51 -8.99
N GLY A 45 -6.06 -5.21 -10.12
CA GLY A 45 -6.95 -6.33 -10.44
C GLY A 45 -6.86 -7.46 -9.40
N GLU A 46 -7.68 -8.49 -9.57
CA GLU A 46 -7.67 -9.63 -8.64
C GLU A 46 -6.32 -10.33 -8.64
N HIS A 47 -5.77 -10.56 -7.45
CA HIS A 47 -4.51 -11.25 -7.21
C HIS A 47 -4.49 -11.88 -5.82
N VAL A 48 -3.43 -12.64 -5.53
CA VAL A 48 -3.22 -13.36 -4.27
C VAL A 48 -1.83 -13.04 -3.74
N ASN A 49 -1.74 -12.74 -2.44
CA ASN A 49 -0.55 -12.24 -1.74
C ASN A 49 -0.34 -13.05 -0.44
N CYS A 50 0.79 -12.82 0.22
CA CYS A 50 0.96 -13.10 1.65
C CYS A 50 -0.04 -12.31 2.50
N ASP A 51 -0.03 -12.51 3.82
CA ASP A 51 -0.76 -11.65 4.75
C ASP A 51 -0.44 -10.18 4.48
N GLU A 52 -1.50 -9.39 4.32
CA GLU A 52 -1.44 -7.96 4.05
C GLU A 52 -2.36 -7.21 5.02
N TRP A 53 -1.78 -6.28 5.77
CA TRP A 53 -2.52 -5.37 6.64
C TRP A 53 -2.28 -3.93 6.21
N GLY A 54 -3.36 -3.17 6.03
CA GLY A 54 -3.29 -1.77 5.63
C GLY A 54 -4.04 -0.85 6.59
N VAL A 55 -3.56 0.38 6.73
CA VAL A 55 -4.27 1.46 7.43
C VAL A 55 -4.33 2.70 6.54
N VAL A 56 -5.52 3.28 6.45
CA VAL A 56 -5.75 4.50 5.67
C VAL A 56 -5.47 5.70 6.56
N ILE A 57 -4.52 6.54 6.18
CA ILE A 57 -4.16 7.77 6.90
C ILE A 57 -5.04 8.93 6.40
N LYS A 58 -5.31 8.99 5.09
CA LYS A 58 -6.16 9.97 4.43
C LYS A 58 -6.79 9.35 3.18
N GLY A 59 -8.01 9.78 2.84
CA GLY A 59 -8.71 9.30 1.65
C GLY A 59 -9.41 7.97 1.91
N GLU A 60 -9.53 7.15 0.88
CA GLU A 60 -10.30 5.90 0.92
C GLU A 60 -9.61 4.79 0.12
N VAL A 61 -9.76 3.56 0.58
CA VAL A 61 -9.38 2.32 -0.14
C VAL A 61 -10.59 1.40 -0.18
N SER A 62 -10.97 0.90 -1.35
CA SER A 62 -11.93 -0.20 -1.46
C SER A 62 -11.20 -1.50 -1.67
N VAL A 63 -11.50 -2.50 -0.84
CA VAL A 63 -10.97 -3.86 -0.96
C VAL A 63 -12.13 -4.78 -1.29
N THR A 64 -11.95 -5.63 -2.31
CA THR A 64 -12.92 -6.67 -2.65
C THR A 64 -12.31 -8.03 -2.34
N MET A 65 -13.00 -8.83 -1.52
CA MET A 65 -12.66 -10.21 -1.18
C MET A 65 -13.91 -11.06 -1.33
N GLU A 66 -13.81 -12.25 -1.93
CA GLU A 66 -14.94 -13.17 -2.12
C GLU A 66 -16.17 -12.53 -2.82
N GLY A 67 -15.93 -11.52 -3.68
CA GLY A 67 -16.98 -10.77 -4.37
C GLY A 67 -17.66 -9.67 -3.53
N GLU A 68 -17.28 -9.51 -2.26
CA GLU A 68 -17.77 -8.44 -1.39
C GLU A 68 -16.76 -7.29 -1.32
N THR A 69 -17.22 -6.07 -1.62
CA THR A 69 -16.41 -4.86 -1.53
C THR A 69 -16.69 -4.12 -0.23
N ARG A 70 -15.62 -3.79 0.52
CA ARG A 70 -15.67 -2.83 1.62
C ARG A 70 -14.75 -1.65 1.34
N THR A 71 -15.25 -0.45 1.60
CA THR A 71 -14.45 0.78 1.59
C THR A 71 -14.00 1.12 3.01
N TYR A 72 -12.73 1.49 3.12
CA TYR A 72 -12.05 1.89 4.34
C TYR A 72 -11.62 3.34 4.20
N GLY A 73 -12.04 4.19 5.13
CA GLY A 73 -11.67 5.60 5.20
C GLY A 73 -10.55 5.88 6.19
N ALA A 74 -10.20 7.15 6.35
CA ALA A 74 -9.15 7.60 7.27
C ALA A 74 -9.33 7.07 8.71
N GLY A 75 -8.27 6.48 9.26
CA GLY A 75 -8.23 5.86 10.59
C GLY A 75 -8.68 4.39 10.60
N GLU A 76 -9.28 3.88 9.53
CA GLU A 76 -9.65 2.48 9.42
C GLU A 76 -8.49 1.63 8.90
N SER A 77 -8.51 0.36 9.30
CA SER A 77 -7.58 -0.65 8.80
C SER A 77 -8.33 -1.81 8.16
N PHE A 78 -7.65 -2.47 7.23
CA PHE A 78 -8.09 -3.68 6.57
C PHE A 78 -7.04 -4.77 6.73
N PHE A 79 -7.49 -6.02 6.66
CA PHE A 79 -6.64 -7.19 6.67
C PHE A 79 -7.08 -8.12 5.56
N ILE A 80 -6.11 -8.59 4.80
CA ILE A 80 -6.26 -9.53 3.70
C ILE A 80 -5.41 -10.74 4.08
N PRO A 81 -6.04 -11.90 4.37
CA PRO A 81 -5.30 -13.10 4.74
C PRO A 81 -4.51 -13.68 3.56
N ASP A 82 -3.41 -14.36 3.88
CA ASP A 82 -2.62 -15.13 2.93
C ASP A 82 -3.50 -16.08 2.10
N GLY A 83 -3.22 -16.13 0.80
CA GLY A 83 -3.94 -17.00 -0.13
C GLY A 83 -5.34 -16.52 -0.52
N VAL A 84 -5.88 -15.45 0.06
CA VAL A 84 -7.22 -14.93 -0.28
C VAL A 84 -7.16 -14.06 -1.54
N PRO A 85 -7.87 -14.42 -2.63
CA PRO A 85 -7.99 -13.56 -3.81
C PRO A 85 -8.67 -12.24 -3.48
N HIS A 86 -8.06 -11.14 -3.91
CA HIS A 86 -8.56 -9.82 -3.63
C HIS A 86 -8.21 -8.82 -4.74
N SER A 87 -9.02 -7.77 -4.86
CA SER A 87 -8.71 -6.59 -5.69
C SER A 87 -8.80 -5.32 -4.85
N LEU A 88 -8.05 -4.30 -5.24
CA LEU A 88 -8.04 -3.02 -4.53
C LEU A 88 -8.33 -1.86 -5.48
N VAL A 89 -9.09 -0.89 -4.98
CA VAL A 89 -9.20 0.44 -5.57
C VAL A 89 -8.69 1.45 -4.54
N ASN A 90 -7.55 2.05 -4.86
CA ASN A 90 -7.02 3.21 -4.17
C ASN A 90 -7.69 4.45 -4.75
N HIS A 91 -8.57 5.09 -3.99
CA HIS A 91 -9.25 6.29 -4.49
C HIS A 91 -8.28 7.47 -4.59
N PRO A 92 -8.50 8.43 -5.51
CA PRO A 92 -7.61 9.57 -5.70
C PRO A 92 -7.31 10.33 -4.41
N GLY A 93 -6.02 10.63 -4.19
CA GLY A 93 -5.54 11.37 -3.03
C GLY A 93 -5.40 10.53 -1.75
N VAL A 94 -5.44 9.20 -1.85
CA VAL A 94 -5.21 8.30 -0.72
C VAL A 94 -3.78 8.40 -0.21
N VAL A 95 -3.64 8.35 1.11
CA VAL A 95 -2.38 8.18 1.83
C VAL A 95 -2.55 7.03 2.80
N GLY A 96 -1.63 6.07 2.78
CA GLY A 96 -1.76 4.87 3.59
C GLY A 96 -0.43 4.25 3.98
N ILE A 97 -0.53 3.29 4.89
CA ILE A 97 0.56 2.40 5.26
C ILE A 97 0.07 0.98 5.03
N THR A 98 0.84 0.18 4.30
CA THR A 98 0.59 -1.26 4.13
C THR A 98 1.78 -2.05 4.65
N VAL A 99 1.50 -3.16 5.33
CA VAL A 99 2.48 -4.11 5.85
C VAL A 99 2.20 -5.47 5.21
N PHE A 100 3.23 -6.03 4.58
CA PHE A 100 3.21 -7.37 3.99
C PHE A 100 4.06 -8.31 4.84
N ASP A 101 3.57 -9.51 5.13
CA ASP A 101 4.37 -10.63 5.69
C ASP A 101 5.28 -11.28 4.64
N ASP A 102 5.94 -10.43 3.84
CA ASP A 102 6.93 -10.79 2.86
C ASP A 102 7.94 -9.62 2.79
N PRO A 103 9.16 -9.79 3.33
CA PRO A 103 10.15 -8.71 3.38
C PRO A 103 10.66 -8.29 1.99
N GLU A 104 10.43 -9.11 0.97
CA GLU A 104 10.92 -8.94 -0.40
C GLU A 104 9.79 -8.74 -1.42
N ARG A 105 8.55 -8.52 -0.94
CA ARG A 105 7.32 -8.39 -1.76
C ARG A 105 7.51 -7.52 -2.99
N PHE A 106 8.15 -6.38 -2.81
CA PHE A 106 8.65 -5.53 -3.88
C PHE A 106 10.17 -5.36 -3.79
N PRO A 107 10.88 -5.38 -4.93
CA PRO A 107 12.29 -5.04 -4.95
C PRO A 107 12.52 -3.64 -4.37
N VAL A 108 13.59 -3.48 -3.61
CA VAL A 108 13.94 -2.18 -3.01
C VAL A 108 15.05 -1.54 -3.82
N ASN A 109 14.80 -0.35 -4.36
CA ASN A 109 15.83 0.43 -5.01
C ASN A 109 16.73 1.04 -3.92
N ARG A 110 17.99 0.58 -3.89
CA ARG A 110 19.04 1.12 -3.02
C ARG A 110 19.95 1.95 -3.91
N ASP A 111 19.78 3.28 -3.84
CA ASP A 111 20.73 4.23 -4.43
C ASP A 111 22.06 4.22 -3.65
#